data_AF-A0A955JF30-F1
#
_entry.id   AF-A0A955JF30-F1
#
_cell.length_a   1.000
_cell.length_b   1.000
_cell.length_c   1.000
_cell.angle_alpha   90.00
_cell.angle_beta   90.00
_cell.angle_gamma   90.00
#
_symmetry.space_group_name_H-M   'P 1'
#
loop_
_entity.id
_entity.type
_entity.pdbx_description
1 polymer ?
#
loop_
_entity_poly.entity_id
_entity_poly.type
_entity_poly.pdbx_seq_one_letter_code
_entity_poly.pdbx_strand_id
1 'polypeptide(L)'
;MSDFACRLAAALIMVSTAVLAQAPGEDVPIDTLQLNDGRFFEGKRMTRTPDGIVIHFENGDVLVDRLLVKDSLTSKVEGVEVEISPEDQLKIDDGLVRFEGKWMRPAQRDGMLKSRQAARQSRLEEARTHRLWRNRYTKETKNFAFEYTIDPEKMDEYAELMENYYTTFTREWRIRKPSDMGRLRVCFYHDAEYYHQVSGASPGVIGYFRFVPPEELHFYFDRLDERMTIDVMFHEANHYLTHLIDPKFVYPPWVNESLAEYYGSSQWDPVTKKMSSGHLQAGRLTVIKDQIAAGDWQALEPLIRLEHGAFNAVHYAWGWSFVHFLLESKKYSTNFKRFYVALARERSIKRVPWNFNMRTVEPADQIEALKKYLKVKDLMDLEKEWHDYVNGLEQKDPRGYSEAGEQVLGRGMPIKARRYFQTAIDSGFKTPMTYYGLGRALEQKA
;
A
#
# COMPACT_ATOMS: atom_id res chain seq x y z
N MET A 1 13.59 -6.99 -72.06
CA MET A 1 12.26 -6.64 -71.54
C MET A 1 12.49 -5.67 -70.38
N SER A 2 12.89 -4.43 -70.69
CA SER A 2 12.02 -3.26 -70.89
C SER A 2 11.21 -2.96 -69.60
N ASP A 3 11.70 -2.16 -68.66
CA ASP A 3 11.88 -0.69 -68.70
C ASP A 3 10.56 0.08 -68.48
N PHE A 4 10.66 1.26 -67.88
CA PHE A 4 9.65 2.21 -67.32
C PHE A 4 9.32 2.06 -65.83
N ALA A 5 9.44 3.06 -64.95
CA ALA A 5 10.06 4.40 -64.93
C ALA A 5 10.05 4.83 -63.43
N CYS A 6 11.18 5.16 -62.78
CA CYS A 6 11.86 6.45 -62.75
C CYS A 6 10.95 7.66 -62.42
N ARG A 7 11.11 8.24 -61.21
CA ARG A 7 11.55 9.64 -61.04
C ARG A 7 11.92 10.01 -59.60
N LEU A 8 13.16 10.49 -59.52
CA LEU A 8 13.85 11.27 -58.50
C LEU A 8 13.08 12.53 -58.07
N ALA A 9 13.18 12.92 -56.80
CA ALA A 9 13.52 14.30 -56.40
C ALA A 9 13.81 14.37 -54.89
N ALA A 10 14.99 14.90 -54.57
CA ALA A 10 15.42 15.28 -53.24
C ALA A 10 14.67 16.52 -52.75
N ALA A 11 14.42 16.61 -51.43
CA ALA A 11 14.37 17.89 -50.74
C ALA A 11 14.67 17.69 -49.25
N LEU A 12 15.86 18.14 -48.83
CA LEU A 12 16.08 18.67 -47.49
C LEU A 12 14.98 19.70 -47.22
N ILE A 13 14.19 19.51 -46.17
CA ILE A 13 13.42 20.60 -45.58
C ILE A 13 13.85 20.68 -44.12
N MET A 14 14.55 21.79 -43.85
CA MET A 14 14.73 22.37 -42.54
C MET A 14 13.42 22.29 -41.76
N VAL A 15 13.45 21.64 -40.59
CA VAL A 15 12.45 21.91 -39.55
C VAL A 15 12.75 23.31 -39.02
N SER A 16 12.25 24.30 -39.75
CA SER A 16 12.08 25.65 -39.23
C SER A 16 11.08 25.55 -38.10
N THR A 17 11.57 25.80 -36.90
CA THR A 17 10.83 26.21 -35.71
C THR A 17 10.00 27.46 -36.04
N ALA A 18 8.84 27.26 -36.67
CA ALA A 18 7.77 28.22 -36.59
C ALA A 18 7.10 28.05 -35.23
N VAL A 19 7.65 28.72 -34.23
CA VAL A 19 6.89 29.15 -33.05
C VAL A 19 5.81 30.08 -33.60
N LEU A 20 4.67 29.50 -33.97
CA LEU A 20 3.43 30.25 -34.06
C LEU A 20 3.14 30.73 -32.65
N ALA A 21 3.54 31.96 -32.37
CA ALA A 21 3.00 32.74 -31.29
C ALA A 21 1.49 32.81 -31.50
N GLN A 22 0.77 31.87 -30.89
CA GLN A 22 -0.64 32.05 -30.60
C GLN A 22 -0.72 33.37 -29.82
N ALA A 23 -1.55 34.28 -30.32
CA ALA A 23 -1.97 35.43 -29.53
C ALA A 23 -2.36 34.94 -28.12
N PRO A 24 -2.13 35.71 -27.04
CA PRO A 24 -2.64 35.38 -25.73
C PRO A 24 -4.16 35.36 -25.81
N GLY A 25 -4.70 34.19 -26.19
CA GLY A 25 -6.11 33.87 -26.03
C GLY A 25 -6.40 34.04 -24.56
N GLU A 26 -7.50 34.73 -24.28
CA GLU A 26 -8.02 34.98 -22.94
C GLU A 26 -7.67 33.81 -22.01
N ASP A 27 -6.97 34.10 -20.91
CA ASP A 27 -6.61 33.16 -19.85
C ASP A 27 -7.91 32.53 -19.32
N VAL A 28 -8.46 31.54 -20.04
CA VAL A 28 -9.57 30.74 -19.55
C VAL A 28 -9.02 30.08 -18.30
N PRO A 29 -9.58 30.35 -17.11
CA PRO A 29 -9.08 29.78 -15.88
C PRO A 29 -9.01 28.27 -16.06
N ILE A 30 -7.79 27.73 -16.01
CA ILE A 30 -7.60 26.29 -16.09
C ILE A 30 -8.18 25.73 -14.80
N ASP A 31 -9.30 25.03 -14.94
CA ASP A 31 -9.89 24.28 -13.84
C ASP A 31 -8.84 23.30 -13.31
N THR A 32 -8.65 23.32 -11.99
CA THR A 32 -7.71 22.44 -11.31
C THR A 32 -8.37 21.74 -10.16
N LEU A 33 -7.97 20.49 -9.95
CA LEU A 33 -8.42 19.67 -8.84
C LEU A 33 -7.22 18.93 -8.26
N GLN A 34 -7.05 19.01 -6.94
CA GLN A 34 -6.14 18.18 -6.17
C GLN A 34 -6.93 17.30 -5.23
N LEU A 35 -6.55 16.03 -5.19
CA LEU A 35 -7.14 15.05 -4.29
C LEU A 35 -6.29 14.88 -3.03
N ASN A 36 -6.90 14.30 -2.00
CA ASN A 36 -6.24 14.02 -0.72
C ASN A 36 -5.07 13.03 -0.85
N ASP A 37 -5.06 12.20 -1.90
CA ASP A 37 -3.99 11.26 -2.20
C ASP A 37 -2.85 11.87 -3.06
N GLY A 38 -2.89 13.18 -3.31
CA GLY A 38 -1.87 13.90 -4.08
C GLY A 38 -2.06 13.85 -5.60
N ARG A 39 -3.15 13.26 -6.13
CA ARG A 39 -3.48 13.38 -7.56
C ARG A 39 -3.86 14.80 -7.94
N PHE A 40 -3.49 15.20 -9.16
CA PHE A 40 -3.83 16.49 -9.74
C PHE A 40 -4.50 16.31 -11.11
N PHE A 41 -5.54 17.09 -11.35
CA PHE A 41 -6.20 17.23 -12.65
C PHE A 41 -6.10 18.69 -13.08
N GLU A 42 -5.76 18.90 -14.34
CA GLU A 42 -5.69 20.21 -14.97
C GLU A 42 -6.24 20.14 -16.40
N GLY A 43 -6.75 21.26 -16.90
CA GLY A 43 -7.15 21.40 -18.31
C GLY A 43 -8.46 20.69 -18.69
N LYS A 44 -9.21 20.18 -17.71
CA LYS A 44 -10.56 19.62 -17.91
C LYS A 44 -11.58 20.55 -17.30
N ARG A 45 -12.71 20.78 -17.97
CA ARG A 45 -13.81 21.55 -17.39
C ARG A 45 -14.35 20.80 -16.17
N MET A 46 -14.60 21.53 -15.09
CA MET A 46 -15.06 21.00 -13.82
C MET A 46 -16.23 21.82 -13.27
N THR A 47 -17.19 21.12 -12.69
CA THR A 47 -18.36 21.72 -12.03
C THR A 47 -18.41 21.27 -10.57
N ARG A 48 -18.52 22.21 -9.63
CA ARG A 48 -18.76 21.89 -8.21
C ARG A 48 -20.21 21.51 -8.00
N THR A 49 -20.46 20.45 -7.24
CA THR A 49 -21.79 19.98 -6.83
C THR A 49 -21.83 19.83 -5.31
N PRO A 50 -23.02 19.64 -4.69
CA PRO A 50 -23.10 19.33 -3.26
C PRO A 50 -22.30 18.08 -2.87
N ASP A 51 -22.26 17.10 -3.77
CA ASP A 51 -21.62 15.79 -3.57
C ASP A 51 -20.13 15.78 -3.92
N GLY A 52 -19.61 16.80 -4.60
CA GLY A 52 -18.19 16.86 -4.98
C GLY A 52 -17.89 17.71 -6.21
N ILE A 53 -17.06 17.19 -7.11
CA ILE A 53 -16.64 17.86 -8.34
C ILE A 53 -16.84 16.95 -9.53
N VAL A 54 -17.65 17.37 -10.48
CA VAL A 54 -17.84 16.68 -11.75
C VAL A 54 -16.76 17.14 -12.73
N ILE A 55 -15.94 16.20 -13.21
CA ILE A 55 -14.98 16.42 -14.28
C ILE A 55 -15.64 15.99 -15.60
N HIS A 56 -15.69 16.91 -16.56
CA HIS A 56 -16.30 16.68 -17.87
C HIS A 56 -15.26 16.16 -18.86
N PHE A 57 -15.43 14.93 -19.34
CA PHE A 57 -14.65 14.34 -20.42
C PHE A 57 -15.49 14.27 -21.70
N GLU A 58 -14.83 14.07 -22.84
CA GLU A 58 -15.50 13.93 -24.15
C GLU A 58 -16.54 12.79 -24.16
N ASN A 59 -16.25 11.70 -23.44
CA ASN A 59 -17.06 10.48 -23.43
C ASN A 59 -17.87 10.30 -22.14
N GLY A 60 -18.05 11.36 -21.35
CA GLY A 60 -18.87 11.31 -20.14
C GLY A 60 -18.29 12.09 -18.97
N ASP A 61 -19.05 12.09 -17.89
CA ASP A 61 -18.76 12.85 -16.69
C ASP A 61 -18.29 11.92 -15.56
N VAL A 62 -17.32 12.39 -14.78
CA VAL A 62 -16.84 11.67 -13.59
C VAL A 62 -17.05 12.55 -12.37
N LEU A 63 -17.91 12.10 -11.45
CA LEU A 63 -18.04 12.72 -10.13
C LEU A 63 -16.89 12.28 -9.22
N VAL A 64 -16.09 13.24 -8.78
CA VAL A 64 -15.14 13.07 -7.68
C VAL A 64 -15.84 13.45 -6.38
N ASP A 65 -15.98 12.48 -5.49
CA ASP A 65 -16.59 12.66 -4.17
C ASP A 65 -15.88 13.79 -3.39
N ARG A 66 -16.67 14.65 -2.73
CA ARG A 66 -16.18 15.77 -1.92
C ARG A 66 -15.15 15.35 -0.87
N LEU A 67 -15.26 14.15 -0.30
CA LEU A 67 -14.32 13.62 0.69
C LEU A 67 -12.93 13.32 0.10
N LEU A 68 -12.81 13.21 -1.22
CA LEU A 68 -11.55 13.03 -1.92
C LEU A 68 -10.90 14.34 -2.33
N VAL A 69 -11.67 15.43 -2.36
CA VAL A 69 -11.21 16.75 -2.81
C VAL A 69 -10.41 17.43 -1.71
N LYS A 70 -9.12 17.67 -1.96
CA LYS A 70 -8.27 18.48 -1.09
C LYS A 70 -8.43 19.97 -1.39
N ASP A 71 -8.35 20.32 -2.67
CA ASP A 71 -8.50 21.68 -3.14
C ASP A 71 -8.94 21.69 -4.61
N SER A 72 -9.71 22.71 -5.00
CA SER A 72 -10.13 22.89 -6.39
C SER A 72 -10.25 24.36 -6.77
N LEU A 73 -9.96 24.65 -8.03
CA LEU A 73 -10.32 25.89 -8.67
C LEU A 73 -11.23 25.54 -9.85
N THR A 74 -12.49 25.96 -9.81
CA THR A 74 -13.44 25.77 -10.91
C THR A 74 -13.88 27.12 -11.45
N SER A 75 -13.83 27.27 -12.76
CA SER A 75 -14.22 28.44 -13.53
C SER A 75 -15.73 28.71 -13.44
N LYS A 76 -16.52 27.67 -13.20
CA LYS A 76 -17.94 27.76 -12.81
C LYS A 76 -18.12 27.49 -11.31
N VAL A 77 -18.68 28.47 -10.60
CA VAL A 77 -19.35 28.28 -9.32
C VAL A 77 -20.84 28.36 -9.60
N GLU A 78 -21.51 27.23 -9.80
CA GLU A 78 -22.97 27.17 -9.89
C GLU A 78 -23.44 26.02 -9.00
N GLY A 79 -24.32 26.30 -8.03
CA GLY A 79 -24.93 25.24 -7.23
C GLY A 79 -25.38 25.57 -5.81
N VAL A 80 -25.19 26.81 -5.32
CA VAL A 80 -25.97 27.28 -4.17
C VAL A 80 -26.48 28.67 -4.53
N GLU A 81 -27.73 28.74 -4.98
CA GLU A 81 -28.52 29.96 -4.85
C GLU A 81 -28.62 30.24 -3.34
N VAL A 82 -27.63 30.94 -2.80
CA VAL A 82 -27.76 31.52 -1.46
C VAL A 82 -28.75 32.66 -1.66
N GLU A 83 -29.90 32.61 -0.99
CA GLU A 83 -30.80 33.77 -0.90
C GLU A 83 -29.95 34.99 -0.53
N ILE A 84 -29.81 35.92 -1.48
CA ILE A 84 -28.99 37.10 -1.29
C ILE A 84 -29.76 37.99 -0.33
N SER A 85 -29.28 38.08 0.91
CA SER A 85 -29.87 39.01 1.87
C SER A 85 -29.79 40.45 1.32
N PRO A 86 -30.72 41.36 1.70
CA PRO A 86 -30.63 42.76 1.29
C PRO A 86 -29.28 43.42 1.62
N GLU A 87 -28.64 43.00 2.71
CA GLU A 87 -27.29 43.46 3.09
C GLU A 87 -26.18 42.94 2.17
N ASP A 88 -26.32 41.71 1.67
CA ASP A 88 -25.39 41.14 0.70
C ASP A 88 -25.60 41.75 -0.69
N GLN A 89 -26.83 42.15 -1.05
CA GLN A 89 -27.11 42.89 -2.28
C GLN A 89 -26.41 44.25 -2.30
N LEU A 90 -26.44 45.00 -1.19
CA LEU A 90 -25.71 46.26 -1.08
C LEU A 90 -24.20 46.10 -1.33
N LYS A 91 -23.60 45.01 -0.85
CA LYS A 91 -22.18 44.72 -1.08
C LYS A 91 -21.88 44.34 -2.52
N ILE A 92 -22.80 43.65 -3.20
CA ILE A 92 -22.70 43.36 -4.63
C ILE A 92 -22.80 44.67 -5.42
N ASP A 93 -23.74 45.54 -5.06
CA ASP A 93 -23.93 46.84 -5.70
C ASP A 93 -22.71 47.77 -5.49
N ASP A 94 -22.04 47.66 -4.34
CA ASP A 94 -20.74 48.29 -4.04
C ASP A 94 -19.55 47.65 -4.80
N GLY A 95 -19.81 46.67 -5.67
CA GLY A 95 -18.82 46.00 -6.51
C GLY A 95 -17.93 45.02 -5.75
N LEU A 96 -18.34 44.56 -4.56
CA LEU A 96 -17.63 43.51 -3.81
C LEU A 96 -18.10 42.12 -4.26
N VAL A 97 -17.20 41.15 -4.10
CA VAL A 97 -17.47 39.73 -4.36
C VAL A 97 -17.25 38.92 -3.09
N ARG A 98 -18.10 37.94 -2.86
CA ARG A 98 -17.96 37.00 -1.76
C ARG A 98 -17.01 35.88 -2.18
N PHE A 99 -15.89 35.73 -1.47
CA PHE A 99 -14.90 34.68 -1.68
C PHE A 99 -14.52 34.07 -0.34
N GLU A 100 -14.68 32.75 -0.20
CA GLU A 100 -14.39 31.99 1.03
C GLU A 100 -15.05 32.58 2.29
N GLY A 101 -16.32 32.99 2.16
CA GLY A 101 -17.09 33.56 3.26
C GLY A 101 -16.75 35.02 3.59
N LYS A 102 -15.83 35.67 2.87
CA LYS A 102 -15.45 37.08 3.07
C LYS A 102 -15.84 37.93 1.87
N TRP A 103 -16.26 39.17 2.12
CA TRP A 103 -16.51 40.19 1.09
C TRP A 103 -15.20 40.92 0.77
N MET A 104 -14.85 41.00 -0.51
CA MET A 104 -13.61 41.65 -0.96
C MET A 104 -13.77 42.24 -2.36
N ARG A 105 -12.83 43.11 -2.77
CA ARG A 105 -12.84 43.65 -4.14
C ARG A 105 -12.46 42.56 -5.16
N PRO A 106 -13.03 42.55 -6.38
CA PRO A 106 -12.68 41.61 -7.43
C PRO A 106 -11.17 41.50 -7.66
N ALA A 107 -10.45 42.64 -7.73
CA ALA A 107 -9.00 42.64 -7.89
C ALA A 107 -8.23 41.96 -6.74
N GLN A 108 -8.74 42.02 -5.50
CA GLN A 108 -8.15 41.31 -4.37
C GLN A 108 -8.38 39.81 -4.49
N ARG A 109 -9.61 39.37 -4.81
CA ARG A 109 -9.93 37.97 -5.10
C ARG A 109 -9.04 37.44 -6.22
N ASP A 110 -8.95 38.15 -7.34
CA ASP A 110 -8.21 37.72 -8.53
C ASP A 110 -6.70 37.67 -8.24
N GLY A 111 -6.18 38.61 -7.45
CA GLY A 111 -4.80 38.55 -6.95
C GLY A 111 -4.54 37.32 -6.07
N MET A 112 -5.47 36.97 -5.17
CA MET A 112 -5.38 35.75 -4.35
C MET A 112 -5.44 34.48 -5.22
N LEU A 113 -6.37 34.42 -6.17
CA LEU A 113 -6.50 33.29 -7.10
C LEU A 113 -5.24 33.12 -7.94
N LYS A 114 -4.69 34.20 -8.50
CA LYS A 114 -3.43 34.18 -9.26
C LYS A 114 -2.25 33.72 -8.41
N SER A 115 -2.14 34.22 -7.18
CA SER A 115 -1.09 33.80 -6.25
C SER A 115 -1.19 32.30 -5.91
N ARG A 116 -2.40 31.79 -5.68
CA ARG A 116 -2.65 30.37 -5.43
C ARG A 116 -2.35 29.51 -6.64
N GLN A 117 -2.77 29.93 -7.84
CA GLN A 117 -2.48 29.24 -9.08
C GLN A 117 -0.97 29.17 -9.33
N ALA A 118 -0.23 30.27 -9.12
CA ALA A 118 1.22 30.29 -9.25
C ALA A 118 1.91 29.36 -8.23
N ALA A 119 1.50 29.41 -6.96
CA ALA A 119 2.01 28.50 -5.94
C ALA A 119 1.71 27.02 -6.27
N ARG A 120 0.53 26.73 -6.80
CA ARG A 120 0.12 25.38 -7.22
C ARG A 120 0.94 24.89 -8.40
N GLN A 121 1.11 25.71 -9.42
CA GLN A 121 1.95 25.37 -10.58
C GLN A 121 3.39 25.13 -10.16
N SER A 122 3.93 25.95 -9.25
CA SER A 122 5.26 25.69 -8.67
C SER A 122 5.34 24.34 -7.97
N ARG A 123 4.34 23.95 -7.17
CA ARG A 123 4.31 22.63 -6.52
C ARG A 123 4.16 21.49 -7.51
N LEU A 124 3.39 21.67 -8.58
CA LEU A 124 3.24 20.67 -9.64
C LEU A 124 4.56 20.43 -10.37
N GLU A 125 5.28 21.48 -10.73
CA GLU A 125 6.58 21.38 -11.38
C GLU A 125 7.63 20.76 -10.46
N GLU A 126 7.61 21.11 -9.18
CA GLU A 126 8.43 20.46 -8.16
C GLU A 126 8.10 18.96 -8.08
N ALA A 127 6.83 18.60 -7.86
CA ALA A 127 6.39 17.21 -7.78
C ALA A 127 6.78 16.41 -9.03
N ARG A 128 6.59 16.98 -10.24
CA ARG A 128 7.02 16.38 -11.52
C ARG A 128 8.53 16.12 -11.54
N THR A 129 9.32 17.06 -11.08
CA THR A 129 10.79 16.93 -11.00
C THR A 129 11.20 15.82 -10.04
N HIS A 130 10.52 15.72 -8.89
CA HIS A 130 10.79 14.74 -7.84
C HIS A 130 10.19 13.35 -8.10
N ARG A 131 9.39 13.15 -9.17
CA ARG A 131 8.96 11.81 -9.60
C ARG A 131 10.14 10.94 -10.04
N LEU A 132 11.23 11.54 -10.51
CA LEU A 132 12.44 10.81 -10.88
C LEU A 132 13.27 10.48 -9.65
N TRP A 133 13.67 9.21 -9.47
CA TRP A 133 14.45 8.73 -8.33
C TRP A 133 15.77 9.49 -8.11
N ARG A 134 16.43 9.92 -9.18
CA ARG A 134 17.64 10.77 -9.09
C ARG A 134 17.40 12.09 -8.36
N ASN A 135 16.16 12.57 -8.37
CA ASN A 135 15.70 13.80 -7.73
C ASN A 135 14.78 13.50 -6.54
N ARG A 136 14.75 12.27 -6.02
CA ARG A 136 13.87 11.90 -4.89
C ARG A 136 14.01 12.84 -3.71
N TYR A 137 12.93 13.01 -2.96
CA TYR A 137 12.96 13.67 -1.66
C TYR A 137 13.71 12.82 -0.64
N THR A 138 14.20 13.46 0.41
CA THR A 138 14.78 12.80 1.58
C THR A 138 14.13 13.30 2.86
N LYS A 139 13.99 12.40 3.85
CA LYS A 139 13.50 12.74 5.18
C LYS A 139 14.12 11.83 6.22
N GLU A 140 14.61 12.40 7.32
CA GLU A 140 15.10 11.61 8.44
C GLU A 140 14.13 11.66 9.61
N THR A 141 14.05 10.53 10.31
CA THR A 141 13.35 10.37 11.59
C THR A 141 14.31 9.77 12.62
N LYS A 142 13.81 9.28 13.75
CA LYS A 142 14.67 8.69 14.78
C LYS A 142 15.27 7.37 14.32
N ASN A 143 14.48 6.55 13.64
CA ASN A 143 14.82 5.18 13.28
C ASN A 143 14.99 4.96 11.78
N PHE A 144 14.48 5.87 10.93
CA PHE A 144 14.45 5.69 9.48
C PHE A 144 15.03 6.89 8.71
N ALA A 145 15.68 6.60 7.59
CA ALA A 145 16.14 7.56 6.59
C ALA A 145 15.37 7.28 5.29
N PHE A 146 14.35 8.09 5.03
CA PHE A 146 13.47 7.96 3.88
C PHE A 146 14.06 8.61 2.64
N GLU A 147 13.95 7.91 1.52
CA GLU A 147 14.16 8.39 0.18
C GLU A 147 12.88 8.11 -0.61
N TYR A 148 12.20 9.14 -1.13
CA TYR A 148 10.83 8.95 -1.64
C TYR A 148 10.47 9.84 -2.82
N THR A 149 9.47 9.39 -3.59
CA THR A 149 8.96 10.10 -4.79
C THR A 149 7.46 10.41 -4.71
N ILE A 150 6.82 10.11 -3.58
CA ILE A 150 5.43 10.50 -3.29
C ILE A 150 5.34 11.94 -2.79
N ASP A 151 4.12 12.47 -2.68
CA ASP A 151 3.85 13.77 -2.08
C ASP A 151 4.44 13.88 -0.66
N PRO A 152 5.19 14.95 -0.32
CA PRO A 152 5.81 15.11 0.99
C PRO A 152 4.81 15.11 2.16
N GLU A 153 3.62 15.70 2.01
CA GLU A 153 2.62 15.70 3.08
C GLU A 153 2.12 14.28 3.33
N LYS A 154 1.94 13.49 2.26
CA LYS A 154 1.58 12.07 2.41
C LYS A 154 2.70 11.25 3.04
N MET A 155 3.96 11.51 2.67
CA MET A 155 5.12 10.86 3.28
C MET A 155 5.22 11.15 4.78
N ASP A 156 4.81 12.32 5.24
CA ASP A 156 4.81 12.65 6.66
C ASP A 156 3.91 11.71 7.48
N GLU A 157 2.74 11.36 6.94
CA GLU A 157 1.82 10.39 7.55
C GLU A 157 2.47 9.00 7.67
N TYR A 158 3.10 8.52 6.60
CA TYR A 158 3.78 7.21 6.60
C TYR A 158 5.01 7.19 7.51
N ALA A 159 5.79 8.28 7.56
CA ALA A 159 6.95 8.37 8.42
C ALA A 159 6.55 8.33 9.90
N GLU A 160 5.48 9.05 10.27
CA GLU A 160 4.89 8.97 11.62
C GLU A 160 4.39 7.55 11.92
N LEU A 161 3.69 6.93 10.97
CA LEU A 161 3.15 5.59 11.12
C LEU A 161 4.26 4.55 11.35
N MET A 162 5.35 4.60 10.59
CA MET A 162 6.48 3.69 10.75
C MET A 162 7.20 3.87 12.09
N GLU A 163 7.36 5.11 12.57
CA GLU A 163 7.94 5.37 13.90
C GLU A 163 7.07 4.83 15.05
N ASN A 164 5.74 4.96 14.91
CA ASN A 164 4.79 4.40 15.86
C ASN A 164 4.80 2.87 15.84
N TYR A 165 4.86 2.27 14.65
CA TYR A 165 4.98 0.82 14.50
C TYR A 165 6.29 0.30 15.09
N TYR A 166 7.42 0.92 14.76
CA TYR A 166 8.73 0.62 15.35
C TYR A 166 8.67 0.64 16.88
N THR A 167 8.14 1.71 17.46
CA THR A 167 8.05 1.89 18.91
C THR A 167 7.13 0.85 19.56
N THR A 168 6.00 0.55 18.93
CA THR A 168 5.04 -0.42 19.44
C THR A 168 5.64 -1.81 19.45
N PHE A 169 6.17 -2.26 18.32
CA PHE A 169 6.71 -3.60 18.14
C PHE A 169 7.94 -3.83 19.02
N THR A 170 8.92 -2.92 18.98
CA THR A 170 10.16 -3.09 19.78
C THR A 170 9.87 -3.10 21.28
N ARG A 171 8.88 -2.33 21.75
CA ARG A 171 8.41 -2.39 23.14
C ARG A 171 7.77 -3.73 23.47
N GLU A 172 6.87 -4.22 22.62
CA GLU A 172 6.16 -5.48 22.81
C GLU A 172 7.11 -6.68 22.87
N TRP A 173 8.07 -6.72 21.95
CA TRP A 173 9.06 -7.81 21.82
C TRP A 173 10.33 -7.59 22.65
N ARG A 174 10.44 -6.44 23.33
CA ARG A 174 11.62 -6.03 24.11
C ARG A 174 12.90 -6.05 23.28
N ILE A 175 12.80 -5.64 22.03
CA ILE A 175 13.91 -5.57 21.07
C ILE A 175 14.64 -4.24 21.26
N ARG A 176 15.97 -4.28 21.12
CA ARG A 176 16.82 -3.11 21.13
C ARG A 176 17.65 -3.13 19.86
N LYS A 177 17.65 -2.02 19.12
CA LYS A 177 18.54 -1.83 17.98
C LYS A 177 20.00 -1.89 18.44
N PRO A 178 20.87 -2.68 17.78
CA PRO A 178 22.31 -2.63 18.01
C PRO A 178 22.86 -1.22 17.86
N SER A 179 23.84 -0.84 18.69
CA SER A 179 24.34 0.54 18.75
C SER A 179 25.11 0.99 17.51
N ASP A 180 25.66 0.03 16.77
CA ASP A 180 26.37 0.22 15.51
C ASP A 180 25.43 0.32 14.30
N MET A 181 24.14 -0.02 14.46
CA MET A 181 23.15 0.13 13.41
C MET A 181 22.58 1.55 13.39
N GLY A 182 22.74 2.20 12.24
CA GLY A 182 22.21 3.54 11.95
C GLY A 182 20.68 3.55 11.79
N ARG A 183 20.20 4.51 11.00
CA ARG A 183 18.81 4.54 10.54
C ARG A 183 18.66 3.54 9.40
N LEU A 184 17.54 2.82 9.34
CA LEU A 184 17.22 2.00 8.18
C LEU A 184 16.90 2.91 7.00
N ARG A 185 17.51 2.66 5.84
CA ARG A 185 17.12 3.34 4.60
C ARG A 185 15.78 2.78 4.12
N VAL A 186 14.82 3.66 3.86
CA VAL A 186 13.48 3.31 3.36
C VAL A 186 13.26 3.99 2.02
N CYS A 187 13.07 3.21 0.97
CA CYS A 187 12.89 3.64 -0.40
C CYS A 187 11.40 3.54 -0.78
N PHE A 188 10.72 4.68 -0.93
CA PHE A 188 9.27 4.74 -1.16
C PHE A 188 8.92 5.33 -2.53
N TYR A 189 8.42 4.47 -3.41
CA TYR A 189 8.19 4.78 -4.82
C TYR A 189 6.74 5.22 -5.05
N HIS A 190 6.51 6.08 -6.03
CA HIS A 190 5.20 6.69 -6.24
C HIS A 190 4.20 5.83 -7.02
N ASP A 191 4.65 4.77 -7.68
CA ASP A 191 3.83 3.76 -8.35
C ASP A 191 4.61 2.43 -8.56
N ALA A 192 3.87 1.38 -8.93
CA ALA A 192 4.37 0.03 -9.11
C ALA A 192 5.34 -0.11 -10.30
N GLU A 193 5.02 0.51 -11.44
CA GLU A 193 5.84 0.41 -12.65
C GLU A 193 7.23 1.00 -12.39
N TYR A 194 7.27 2.20 -11.82
CA TYR A 194 8.52 2.87 -11.49
C TYR A 194 9.29 2.13 -10.39
N TYR A 195 8.60 1.58 -9.40
CA TYR A 195 9.21 0.71 -8.40
C TYR A 195 9.93 -0.47 -9.01
N HIS A 196 9.26 -1.25 -9.87
CA HIS A 196 9.88 -2.42 -10.52
C HIS A 196 11.07 -2.01 -11.39
N GLN A 197 10.93 -0.90 -12.13
CA GLN A 197 12.01 -0.36 -12.96
C GLN A 197 13.24 0.03 -12.14
N VAL A 198 13.06 0.76 -11.04
CA VAL A 198 14.18 1.36 -10.29
C VAL A 198 14.77 0.41 -9.25
N SER A 199 13.93 -0.36 -8.55
CA SER A 199 14.40 -1.31 -7.53
C SER A 199 14.92 -2.62 -8.10
N GLY A 200 14.47 -3.00 -9.32
CA GLY A 200 14.72 -4.32 -9.89
C GLY A 200 13.86 -5.43 -9.28
N ALA A 201 12.87 -5.10 -8.44
CA ALA A 201 11.92 -6.07 -7.91
C ALA A 201 11.11 -6.74 -9.02
N SER A 202 10.87 -8.04 -8.86
CA SER A 202 10.04 -8.81 -9.80
C SER A 202 8.61 -8.27 -9.87
N PRO A 203 7.94 -8.33 -11.05
CA PRO A 203 6.54 -7.93 -11.18
C PRO A 203 5.64 -8.62 -10.14
N GLY A 204 4.76 -7.84 -9.50
CA GLY A 204 3.83 -8.34 -8.49
C GLY A 204 4.35 -8.33 -7.05
N VAL A 205 5.64 -8.06 -6.83
CA VAL A 205 6.18 -7.74 -5.49
C VAL A 205 5.79 -6.30 -5.13
N ILE A 206 5.24 -6.07 -3.95
CA ILE A 206 4.81 -4.73 -3.52
C ILE A 206 5.86 -4.05 -2.65
N GLY A 207 6.62 -4.85 -1.91
CA GLY A 207 7.76 -4.40 -1.14
C GLY A 207 8.70 -5.55 -0.82
N TYR A 208 9.89 -5.21 -0.32
CA TYR A 208 10.83 -6.16 0.27
C TYR A 208 11.73 -5.48 1.30
N PHE A 209 12.14 -6.23 2.31
CA PHE A 209 13.28 -5.92 3.15
C PHE A 209 14.55 -6.63 2.68
N ARG A 210 15.59 -5.86 2.38
CA ARG A 210 16.93 -6.36 2.10
C ARG A 210 17.71 -6.46 3.42
N PHE A 211 17.91 -7.68 3.89
CA PHE A 211 18.62 -8.00 5.13
C PHE A 211 20.16 -8.08 4.99
N VAL A 212 20.69 -7.89 3.78
CA VAL A 212 22.14 -7.87 3.50
C VAL A 212 22.62 -6.47 3.15
N PRO A 213 23.83 -6.04 3.56
CA PRO A 213 24.30 -4.69 3.30
C PRO A 213 24.27 -4.24 1.82
N PRO A 214 23.96 -2.96 1.56
CA PRO A 214 23.27 -2.05 2.48
C PRO A 214 21.87 -2.58 2.84
N GLU A 215 21.51 -2.52 4.12
CA GLU A 215 20.17 -2.90 4.57
C GLU A 215 19.15 -1.83 4.18
N GLU A 216 18.07 -2.25 3.55
CA GLU A 216 17.10 -1.33 2.93
C GLU A 216 15.70 -1.92 2.96
N LEU A 217 14.70 -1.04 3.06
CA LEU A 217 13.30 -1.38 2.93
C LEU A 217 12.75 -0.69 1.68
N HIS A 218 12.10 -1.42 0.79
CA HIS A 218 11.55 -0.86 -0.45
C HIS A 218 10.07 -1.19 -0.57
N PHE A 219 9.24 -0.24 -0.98
CA PHE A 219 7.83 -0.46 -1.33
C PHE A 219 7.27 0.71 -2.14
N TYR A 220 6.16 0.52 -2.84
CA TYR A 220 5.50 1.58 -3.61
C TYR A 220 4.15 1.98 -3.03
N PHE A 221 3.70 3.19 -3.40
CA PHE A 221 2.41 3.72 -3.00
C PHE A 221 1.35 3.28 -4.01
N ASP A 222 0.58 2.27 -3.63
CA ASP A 222 -0.64 1.91 -4.35
C ASP A 222 -1.75 2.91 -4.01
N ARG A 223 -2.00 3.83 -4.93
CA ARG A 223 -3.03 4.87 -4.79
C ARG A 223 -4.46 4.31 -4.88
N LEU A 224 -4.62 3.13 -5.46
CA LEU A 224 -5.92 2.48 -5.62
C LEU A 224 -6.26 1.61 -4.40
N ASP A 225 -5.24 1.13 -3.69
CA ASP A 225 -5.38 0.43 -2.41
C ASP A 225 -4.28 0.88 -1.43
N GLU A 226 -4.46 2.06 -0.84
CA GLU A 226 -3.54 2.58 0.18
C GLU A 226 -3.39 1.61 1.35
N ARG A 227 -4.48 0.90 1.69
CA ARG A 227 -4.47 -0.05 2.80
C ARG A 227 -3.52 -1.21 2.51
N MET A 228 -3.48 -1.72 1.27
CA MET A 228 -2.49 -2.72 0.84
C MET A 228 -1.05 -2.21 1.00
N THR A 229 -0.79 -0.94 0.66
CA THR A 229 0.53 -0.31 0.90
C THR A 229 0.91 -0.36 2.38
N ILE A 230 -0.02 -0.02 3.27
CA ILE A 230 0.19 -0.04 4.72
C ILE A 230 0.41 -1.47 5.22
N ASP A 231 -0.40 -2.43 4.78
CA ASP A 231 -0.30 -3.83 5.19
C ASP A 231 1.08 -4.42 4.80
N VAL A 232 1.54 -4.14 3.57
CA VAL A 232 2.88 -4.55 3.08
C VAL A 232 3.99 -3.81 3.83
N MET A 233 3.83 -2.52 4.10
CA MET A 233 4.81 -1.77 4.88
C MET A 233 5.01 -2.38 6.28
N PHE A 234 3.93 -2.79 6.96
CA PHE A 234 4.05 -3.47 8.26
C PHE A 234 4.66 -4.87 8.15
N HIS A 235 4.31 -5.62 7.10
CA HIS A 235 4.89 -6.94 6.81
C HIS A 235 6.41 -6.82 6.62
N GLU A 236 6.86 -5.96 5.71
CA GLU A 236 8.29 -5.82 5.40
C GLU A 236 9.07 -5.14 6.53
N ALA A 237 8.46 -4.18 7.23
CA ALA A 237 9.08 -3.62 8.42
C ALA A 237 9.19 -4.65 9.56
N ASN A 238 8.29 -5.64 9.66
CA ASN A 238 8.43 -6.74 10.63
C ASN A 238 9.72 -7.53 10.38
N HIS A 239 10.08 -7.79 9.12
CA HIS A 239 11.34 -8.45 8.78
C HIS A 239 12.54 -7.66 9.29
N TYR A 240 12.57 -6.34 9.08
CA TYR A 240 13.60 -5.48 9.67
C TYR A 240 13.60 -5.54 11.20
N LEU A 241 12.44 -5.42 11.84
CA LEU A 241 12.35 -5.35 13.30
C LEU A 241 12.78 -6.67 13.98
N THR A 242 12.51 -7.80 13.34
CA THR A 242 12.98 -9.11 13.82
C THR A 242 14.47 -9.34 13.51
N HIS A 243 14.99 -8.78 12.41
CA HIS A 243 16.43 -8.74 12.10
C HIS A 243 17.25 -8.03 13.20
N LEU A 244 16.68 -7.03 13.88
CA LEU A 244 17.31 -6.39 15.04
C LEU A 244 17.53 -7.33 16.25
N ILE A 245 16.92 -8.52 16.27
CA ILE A 245 17.15 -9.50 17.34
C ILE A 245 18.56 -10.10 17.24
N ASP A 246 18.97 -10.49 16.04
CA ASP A 246 20.33 -10.94 15.68
C ASP A 246 20.53 -10.76 14.16
N PRO A 247 21.26 -9.72 13.71
CA PRO A 247 21.50 -9.48 12.28
C PRO A 247 22.26 -10.58 11.53
N LYS A 248 22.76 -11.61 12.24
CA LYS A 248 23.43 -12.78 11.66
C LYS A 248 22.56 -14.03 11.70
N PHE A 249 21.27 -13.88 11.95
CA PHE A 249 20.31 -14.96 12.03
C PHE A 249 19.20 -14.80 11.00
N VAL A 250 18.91 -15.88 10.27
CA VAL A 250 17.76 -15.97 9.37
C VAL A 250 16.72 -16.87 9.99
N TYR A 251 15.55 -16.31 10.24
CA TYR A 251 14.42 -17.07 10.73
C TYR A 251 13.91 -18.04 9.67
N PRO A 252 13.49 -19.26 10.07
CA PRO A 252 12.84 -20.21 9.17
C PRO A 252 11.59 -19.59 8.49
N PRO A 253 11.32 -19.89 7.21
CA PRO A 253 10.25 -19.25 6.44
C PRO A 253 8.88 -19.31 7.14
N TRP A 254 8.52 -20.50 7.67
CA TRP A 254 7.22 -20.70 8.30
C TRP A 254 6.95 -19.75 9.46
N VAL A 255 7.96 -19.34 10.22
CA VAL A 255 7.76 -18.46 11.37
C VAL A 255 8.04 -17.01 11.01
N ASN A 256 9.02 -16.76 10.12
CA ASN A 256 9.38 -15.42 9.70
C ASN A 256 8.26 -14.74 8.92
N GLU A 257 7.82 -15.38 7.82
CA GLU A 257 6.77 -14.86 6.96
C GLU A 257 5.43 -14.81 7.68
N SER A 258 5.12 -15.83 8.47
CA SER A 258 3.84 -15.88 9.20
C SER A 258 3.74 -14.83 10.30
N LEU A 259 4.85 -14.49 10.94
CA LEU A 259 4.87 -13.39 11.90
C LEU A 259 4.74 -12.05 11.17
N ALA A 260 5.40 -11.89 10.03
CA ALA A 260 5.26 -10.72 9.18
C ALA A 260 3.80 -10.54 8.71
N GLU A 261 3.12 -11.63 8.31
CA GLU A 261 1.69 -11.61 7.98
C GLU A 261 0.82 -11.22 9.17
N TYR A 262 1.08 -11.77 10.36
CA TYR A 262 0.34 -11.41 11.58
C TYR A 262 0.40 -9.90 11.84
N TYR A 263 1.59 -9.29 11.75
CA TYR A 263 1.73 -7.86 11.95
C TYR A 263 1.37 -7.01 10.73
N GLY A 264 1.42 -7.57 9.51
CA GLY A 264 0.93 -6.96 8.29
C GLY A 264 -0.54 -6.58 8.40
N SER A 265 -1.32 -7.37 9.16
CA SER A 265 -2.73 -7.05 9.47
C SER A 265 -2.94 -5.93 10.49
N SER A 266 -1.88 -5.30 11.00
CA SER A 266 -2.02 -4.27 12.04
C SER A 266 -2.87 -3.09 11.55
N GLN A 267 -3.67 -2.52 12.45
CA GLN A 267 -4.48 -1.33 12.17
C GLN A 267 -3.96 -0.15 12.96
N TRP A 268 -4.03 1.01 12.31
CA TRP A 268 -3.65 2.29 12.87
C TRP A 268 -4.86 3.21 12.94
N ASP A 269 -5.07 3.78 14.10
CA ASP A 269 -6.02 4.87 14.28
C ASP A 269 -5.26 6.21 14.18
N PRO A 270 -5.46 6.99 13.10
CA PRO A 270 -4.76 8.26 12.91
C PRO A 270 -5.19 9.35 13.90
N VAL A 271 -6.35 9.20 14.56
CA VAL A 271 -6.86 10.16 15.56
C VAL A 271 -6.25 9.85 16.93
N THR A 272 -6.35 8.60 17.39
CA THR A 272 -5.83 8.23 18.72
C THR A 272 -4.34 7.90 18.72
N LYS A 273 -3.73 7.79 17.53
CA LYS A 273 -2.33 7.40 17.32
C LYS A 273 -2.02 6.05 17.96
N LYS A 274 -2.98 5.12 17.92
CA LYS A 274 -2.86 3.77 18.50
C LYS A 274 -2.77 2.72 17.41
N MET A 275 -1.81 1.81 17.61
CA MET A 275 -1.67 0.59 16.83
C MET A 275 -2.42 -0.55 17.52
N SER A 276 -3.06 -1.41 16.72
CA SER A 276 -3.60 -2.69 17.14
C SER A 276 -3.13 -3.78 16.16
N SER A 277 -2.72 -4.93 16.68
CA SER A 277 -2.19 -6.05 15.90
C SER A 277 -3.06 -7.29 16.09
N GLY A 278 -2.86 -8.30 15.24
CA GLY A 278 -3.60 -9.57 15.34
C GLY A 278 -4.99 -9.53 14.73
N HIS A 279 -5.23 -8.65 13.76
CA HIS A 279 -6.50 -8.66 13.03
C HIS A 279 -6.58 -9.87 12.11
N LEU A 280 -7.81 -10.28 11.80
CA LEU A 280 -8.02 -11.38 10.86
C LEU A 280 -7.64 -10.93 9.45
N GLN A 281 -6.83 -11.74 8.78
CA GLN A 281 -6.58 -11.58 7.36
C GLN A 281 -7.67 -12.27 6.56
N ALA A 282 -8.69 -11.50 6.20
CA ALA A 282 -9.91 -12.01 5.62
C ALA A 282 -9.68 -12.73 4.27
N GLY A 283 -8.75 -12.23 3.43
CA GLY A 283 -8.31 -12.93 2.22
C GLY A 283 -7.63 -14.28 2.48
N ARG A 284 -6.70 -14.34 3.45
CA ARG A 284 -6.01 -15.59 3.84
C ARG A 284 -6.97 -16.61 4.45
N LEU A 285 -7.86 -16.16 5.32
CA LEU A 285 -8.87 -17.03 5.93
C LEU A 285 -9.78 -17.66 4.86
N THR A 286 -10.13 -16.90 3.82
CA THR A 286 -10.91 -17.43 2.68
C THR A 286 -10.16 -18.57 1.98
N VAL A 287 -8.86 -18.41 1.73
CA VAL A 287 -8.01 -19.47 1.14
C VAL A 287 -7.99 -20.72 2.03
N ILE A 288 -7.86 -20.55 3.35
CA ILE A 288 -7.85 -21.66 4.31
C ILE A 288 -9.20 -22.38 4.33
N LYS A 289 -10.32 -21.64 4.40
CA LYS A 289 -11.66 -22.23 4.42
C LYS A 289 -11.97 -23.03 3.15
N ASP A 290 -11.48 -22.58 2.00
CA ASP A 290 -11.57 -23.38 0.77
C ASP A 290 -10.83 -24.69 0.85
N GLN A 291 -9.60 -24.69 1.38
CA GLN A 291 -8.81 -25.90 1.51
C GLN A 291 -9.43 -26.87 2.51
N ILE A 292 -9.94 -26.35 3.63
CA ILE A 292 -10.73 -27.14 4.59
C ILE A 292 -11.94 -27.77 3.90
N ALA A 293 -12.68 -27.02 3.09
CA ALA A 293 -13.84 -27.53 2.35
C ALA A 293 -13.45 -28.60 1.31
N ALA A 294 -12.23 -28.55 0.77
CA ALA A 294 -11.67 -29.57 -0.12
C ALA A 294 -11.10 -30.79 0.63
N GLY A 295 -11.00 -30.75 1.96
CA GLY A 295 -10.34 -31.77 2.78
C GLY A 295 -8.82 -31.64 2.87
N ASP A 296 -8.26 -30.55 2.34
CA ASP A 296 -6.83 -30.28 2.26
C ASP A 296 -6.31 -29.52 3.49
N TRP A 297 -6.23 -30.21 4.62
CA TRP A 297 -5.68 -29.63 5.86
C TRP A 297 -4.16 -29.55 5.83
N GLN A 298 -3.60 -28.41 6.24
CA GLN A 298 -2.16 -28.28 6.41
C GLN A 298 -1.73 -28.90 7.73
N ALA A 299 -0.87 -29.91 7.66
CA ALA A 299 -0.17 -30.46 8.82
C ALA A 299 1.01 -29.56 9.22
N LEU A 300 1.28 -29.48 10.53
CA LEU A 300 2.22 -28.56 11.15
C LEU A 300 3.68 -28.97 10.91
N GLU A 301 4.01 -30.27 11.02
CA GLU A 301 5.38 -30.72 10.72
C GLU A 301 5.78 -30.47 9.26
N PRO A 302 4.97 -30.81 8.24
CA PRO A 302 5.27 -30.44 6.86
C PRO A 302 5.45 -28.94 6.68
N LEU A 303 4.61 -28.10 7.31
CA LEU A 303 4.72 -26.64 7.24
C LEU A 303 6.07 -26.13 7.79
N ILE A 304 6.52 -26.66 8.93
CA ILE A 304 7.81 -26.29 9.56
C ILE A 304 9.01 -26.73 8.71
N ARG A 305 8.88 -27.86 8.00
CA ARG A 305 9.94 -28.43 7.16
C ARG A 305 10.07 -27.77 5.78
N LEU A 306 9.16 -26.88 5.39
CA LEU A 306 9.22 -26.21 4.09
C LEU A 306 10.46 -25.31 3.98
N GLU A 307 11.19 -25.50 2.88
CA GLU A 307 12.26 -24.60 2.49
C GLU A 307 11.70 -23.30 1.89
N HIS A 308 12.52 -22.25 1.88
CA HIS A 308 12.12 -20.91 1.45
C HIS A 308 11.57 -20.87 0.02
N GLY A 309 12.14 -21.66 -0.91
CA GLY A 309 11.67 -21.71 -2.31
C GLY A 309 10.33 -22.43 -2.49
N ALA A 310 9.91 -23.25 -1.53
CA ALA A 310 8.64 -23.97 -1.54
C ALA A 310 7.53 -23.22 -0.77
N PHE A 311 7.89 -22.22 0.04
CA PHE A 311 6.95 -21.43 0.81
C PHE A 311 6.19 -20.46 -0.11
N ASN A 312 4.91 -20.74 -0.37
CA ASN A 312 4.10 -20.04 -1.36
C ASN A 312 2.85 -19.45 -0.70
N ALA A 313 2.03 -18.72 -1.45
CA ALA A 313 0.89 -17.98 -0.90
C ALA A 313 -0.14 -18.81 -0.10
N VAL A 314 -0.23 -20.13 -0.32
CA VAL A 314 -1.02 -21.03 0.55
C VAL A 314 -0.35 -21.24 1.90
N HIS A 315 0.98 -21.46 1.89
CA HIS A 315 1.78 -21.60 3.11
C HIS A 315 1.81 -20.31 3.93
N TYR A 316 1.81 -19.12 3.29
CA TYR A 316 1.59 -17.85 3.99
C TYR A 316 0.26 -17.83 4.75
N ALA A 317 -0.83 -18.32 4.14
CA ALA A 317 -2.14 -18.34 4.79
C ALA A 317 -2.16 -19.28 6.00
N TRP A 318 -1.74 -20.53 5.83
CA TRP A 318 -1.70 -21.49 6.95
C TRP A 318 -0.72 -21.06 8.04
N GLY A 319 0.48 -20.63 7.65
CA GLY A 319 1.48 -20.10 8.56
C GLY A 319 0.95 -18.92 9.38
N TRP A 320 0.33 -17.92 8.73
CA TRP A 320 -0.34 -16.81 9.41
C TRP A 320 -1.33 -17.33 10.45
N SER A 321 -2.22 -18.26 10.09
CA SER A 321 -3.23 -18.75 11.01
C SER A 321 -2.65 -19.47 12.23
N PHE A 322 -1.51 -20.14 12.07
CA PHE A 322 -0.82 -20.80 13.17
C PHE A 322 -0.17 -19.79 14.11
N VAL A 323 0.52 -18.79 13.58
CA VAL A 323 1.10 -17.71 14.40
C VAL A 323 0.00 -16.89 15.07
N HIS A 324 -1.11 -16.63 14.38
CA HIS A 324 -2.28 -15.96 14.91
C HIS A 324 -2.88 -16.73 16.09
N PHE A 325 -3.12 -18.04 15.95
CA PHE A 325 -3.50 -18.92 17.05
C PHE A 325 -2.56 -18.83 18.26
N LEU A 326 -1.25 -18.89 18.02
CA LEU A 326 -0.25 -18.85 19.10
C LEU A 326 -0.24 -17.50 19.83
N LEU A 327 -0.38 -16.38 19.10
CA LEU A 327 -0.32 -15.03 19.67
C LEU A 327 -1.63 -14.59 20.34
N GLU A 328 -2.78 -14.99 19.80
CA GLU A 328 -4.11 -14.71 20.37
C GLU A 328 -4.45 -15.64 21.54
N SER A 329 -3.80 -16.80 21.63
CA SER A 329 -3.98 -17.71 22.76
C SER A 329 -3.24 -17.23 24.00
N LYS A 330 -3.99 -16.95 25.08
CA LYS A 330 -3.43 -16.69 26.42
C LYS A 330 -2.51 -17.83 26.90
N LYS A 331 -2.76 -19.07 26.45
CA LYS A 331 -1.96 -20.26 26.80
C LYS A 331 -0.57 -20.21 26.16
N TYR A 332 -0.45 -19.68 24.93
CA TYR A 332 0.77 -19.81 24.13
C TYR A 332 1.54 -18.51 23.92
N SER A 333 0.87 -17.36 23.85
CA SER A 333 1.43 -16.09 23.37
C SER A 333 2.77 -15.71 23.99
N THR A 334 2.87 -15.74 25.32
CA THR A 334 4.12 -15.39 26.04
C THR A 334 5.25 -16.38 25.74
N ASN A 335 4.93 -17.68 25.67
CA ASN A 335 5.91 -18.72 25.41
C ASN A 335 6.34 -18.76 23.94
N PHE A 336 5.44 -18.44 23.01
CA PHE A 336 5.75 -18.30 21.59
C PHE A 336 6.71 -17.13 21.34
N LYS A 337 6.47 -15.96 21.94
CA LYS A 337 7.42 -14.83 21.85
C LYS A 337 8.81 -15.21 22.36
N ARG A 338 8.88 -15.98 23.45
CA ARG A 338 10.14 -16.52 23.98
C ARG A 338 10.80 -17.53 23.02
N PHE A 339 10.02 -18.44 22.45
CA PHE A 339 10.48 -19.38 21.43
C PHE A 339 11.12 -18.64 20.25
N TYR A 340 10.43 -17.65 19.69
CA TYR A 340 10.90 -16.89 18.54
C TYR A 340 12.25 -16.25 18.84
N VAL A 341 12.38 -15.47 19.92
CA VAL A 341 13.67 -14.86 20.30
C VAL A 341 14.75 -15.91 20.60
N ALA A 342 14.37 -17.06 21.17
CA ALA A 342 15.30 -18.13 21.49
C ALA A 342 15.93 -18.76 20.24
N LEU A 343 15.20 -18.87 19.12
CA LEU A 343 15.77 -19.36 17.85
C LEU A 343 17.06 -18.60 17.49
N ALA A 344 17.06 -17.27 17.64
CA ALA A 344 18.22 -16.44 17.37
C ALA A 344 19.28 -16.45 18.48
N ARG A 345 18.89 -16.49 19.77
CA ARG A 345 19.82 -16.19 20.89
C ARG A 345 20.17 -17.35 21.82
N GLU A 346 19.31 -18.35 21.96
CA GLU A 346 19.48 -19.42 22.95
C GLU A 346 20.63 -20.35 22.55
N ARG A 347 21.61 -20.55 23.44
CA ARG A 347 22.80 -21.35 23.13
C ARG A 347 22.50 -22.84 23.01
N SER A 348 21.44 -23.30 23.68
CA SER A 348 21.04 -24.71 23.63
C SER A 348 20.40 -25.12 22.30
N ILE A 349 20.04 -24.16 21.44
CA ILE A 349 19.46 -24.45 20.12
C ILE A 349 20.60 -24.46 19.11
N LYS A 350 20.78 -25.60 18.44
CA LYS A 350 21.82 -25.76 17.41
C LYS A 350 21.48 -24.87 16.22
N ARG A 351 22.47 -24.11 15.75
CA ARG A 351 22.38 -23.30 14.54
C ARG A 351 23.35 -23.83 13.49
N VAL A 352 22.90 -23.81 12.25
CA VAL A 352 23.70 -24.22 11.09
C VAL A 352 24.04 -23.01 10.24
N PRO A 353 25.18 -23.01 9.52
CA PRO A 353 25.49 -21.97 8.54
C PRO A 353 24.39 -21.86 7.49
N TRP A 354 24.15 -20.63 7.04
CA TRP A 354 23.31 -20.30 5.91
C TRP A 354 24.09 -19.34 4.99
N ASN A 355 23.49 -18.95 3.86
CA ASN A 355 24.08 -18.00 2.93
C ASN A 355 24.47 -16.68 3.60
N PHE A 356 25.33 -15.90 2.93
CA PHE A 356 25.76 -14.58 3.38
C PHE A 356 26.38 -14.53 4.80
N ASN A 357 27.02 -15.63 5.22
CA ASN A 357 27.63 -15.75 6.56
C ASN A 357 26.62 -15.60 7.72
N MET A 358 25.35 -15.92 7.45
CA MET A 358 24.30 -15.95 8.46
C MET A 358 24.11 -17.38 8.97
N ARG A 359 23.22 -17.55 9.94
CA ARG A 359 22.91 -18.84 10.55
C ARG A 359 21.40 -19.03 10.65
N THR A 360 20.94 -20.26 10.64
CA THR A 360 19.53 -20.63 10.86
C THR A 360 19.42 -21.88 11.74
N VAL A 361 18.22 -22.40 11.96
CA VAL A 361 17.95 -23.61 12.76
C VAL A 361 17.32 -24.67 11.86
N GLU A 362 17.79 -25.91 11.94
CA GLU A 362 17.23 -27.03 11.18
C GLU A 362 15.81 -27.40 11.66
N PRO A 363 14.90 -27.88 10.78
CA PRO A 363 13.51 -28.15 11.15
C PRO A 363 13.32 -29.03 12.40
N ALA A 364 14.16 -30.05 12.59
CA ALA A 364 14.08 -30.91 13.78
C ALA A 364 14.36 -30.14 15.08
N ASP A 365 15.39 -29.29 15.09
CA ASP A 365 15.74 -28.44 16.23
C ASP A 365 14.67 -27.36 16.46
N GLN A 366 14.03 -26.87 15.39
CA GLN A 366 12.89 -25.94 15.50
C GLN A 366 11.69 -26.60 16.20
N ILE A 367 11.32 -27.82 15.82
CA ILE A 367 10.19 -28.57 16.39
C ILE A 367 10.46 -28.84 17.88
N GLU A 368 11.64 -29.32 18.23
CA GLU A 368 11.99 -29.59 19.63
C GLU A 368 12.02 -28.32 20.48
N ALA A 369 12.53 -27.21 19.93
CA ALA A 369 12.44 -25.91 20.59
C ALA A 369 10.99 -25.45 20.76
N LEU A 370 10.14 -25.57 19.73
CA LEU A 370 8.74 -25.19 19.78
C LEU A 370 8.01 -25.95 20.89
N LYS A 371 8.15 -27.28 20.92
CA LYS A 371 7.59 -28.16 21.95
C LYS A 371 8.04 -27.77 23.35
N LYS A 372 9.35 -27.57 23.54
CA LYS A 372 9.94 -27.15 24.82
C LYS A 372 9.36 -25.83 25.32
N TYR A 373 9.29 -24.81 24.46
CA TYR A 373 8.83 -23.49 24.86
C TYR A 373 7.33 -23.44 25.08
N LEU A 374 6.54 -24.04 24.19
CA LEU A 374 5.08 -24.09 24.32
C LEU A 374 4.60 -25.10 25.37
N LYS A 375 5.51 -25.92 25.92
CA LYS A 375 5.22 -26.96 26.92
C LYS A 375 4.25 -28.02 26.39
N VAL A 376 4.38 -28.36 25.11
CA VAL A 376 3.60 -29.43 24.46
C VAL A 376 4.47 -30.66 24.29
N LYS A 377 3.91 -31.84 24.54
CA LYS A 377 4.63 -33.12 24.41
C LYS A 377 4.59 -33.66 22.99
N ASP A 378 3.44 -33.50 22.34
CA ASP A 378 3.17 -33.94 20.99
C ASP A 378 2.82 -32.73 20.11
N LEU A 379 3.34 -32.73 18.89
CA LEU A 379 3.03 -31.71 17.90
C LEU A 379 1.59 -31.90 17.36
N MET A 380 1.09 -33.14 17.34
CA MET A 380 -0.27 -33.44 16.90
C MET A 380 -1.35 -32.85 17.82
N ASP A 381 -1.10 -32.80 19.13
CA ASP A 381 -2.01 -32.14 20.07
C ASP A 381 -2.12 -30.64 19.77
N LEU A 382 -0.98 -30.00 19.47
CA LEU A 382 -0.92 -28.59 19.10
C LEU A 382 -1.59 -28.33 17.74
N GLU A 383 -1.37 -29.22 16.76
CA GLU A 383 -2.01 -29.18 15.45
C GLU A 383 -3.53 -29.25 15.58
N LYS A 384 -4.05 -30.17 16.40
CA LYS A 384 -5.48 -30.29 16.66
C LYS A 384 -6.06 -29.03 17.28
N GLU A 385 -5.44 -28.48 18.32
CA GLU A 385 -5.89 -27.23 18.93
C GLU A 385 -5.90 -26.07 17.93
N TRP A 386 -4.90 -26.01 17.05
CA TRP A 386 -4.83 -25.01 15.97
C TRP A 386 -5.91 -25.22 14.91
N HIS A 387 -6.15 -26.45 14.45
CA HIS A 387 -7.20 -26.75 13.48
C HIS A 387 -8.59 -26.43 14.04
N ASP A 388 -8.84 -26.76 15.32
CA ASP A 388 -10.08 -26.40 16.01
C ASP A 388 -10.26 -24.88 16.07
N TYR A 389 -9.18 -24.13 16.38
CA TYR A 389 -9.17 -22.68 16.36
C TYR A 389 -9.53 -22.11 14.98
N VAL A 390 -8.85 -22.57 13.93
CA VAL A 390 -9.09 -22.12 12.55
C VAL A 390 -10.50 -22.47 12.08
N ASN A 391 -11.03 -23.63 12.48
CA ASN A 391 -12.39 -24.02 12.15
C ASN A 391 -13.42 -23.06 12.78
N GLY A 392 -13.16 -22.59 14.00
CA GLY A 392 -13.99 -21.62 14.71
C GLY A 392 -13.91 -20.18 14.19
N LEU A 393 -12.91 -19.84 13.36
CA LEU A 393 -12.83 -18.49 12.76
C LEU A 393 -13.92 -18.28 11.71
N GLU A 394 -14.56 -17.11 11.75
CA GLU A 394 -15.56 -16.69 10.76
C GLU A 394 -14.99 -15.60 9.86
N GLN A 395 -15.19 -15.76 8.55
CA GLN A 395 -14.99 -14.67 7.60
C GLN A 395 -16.28 -13.85 7.59
N LYS A 396 -16.21 -12.59 8.05
CA LYS A 396 -17.33 -11.64 7.93
C LYS A 396 -16.98 -10.35 7.20
N ASP A 397 -15.74 -10.19 6.74
CA ASP A 397 -15.27 -8.95 6.13
C ASP A 397 -15.46 -9.01 4.60
N PRO A 398 -16.37 -8.22 4.02
CA PRO A 398 -16.59 -8.15 2.58
C PRO A 398 -15.30 -7.88 1.77
N ARG A 399 -14.34 -7.13 2.33
CA ARG A 399 -13.04 -6.85 1.69
C ARG A 399 -12.24 -8.13 1.46
N GLY A 400 -12.26 -9.05 2.41
CA GLY A 400 -11.49 -10.30 2.32
C GLY A 400 -11.89 -11.18 1.13
N TYR A 401 -13.17 -11.12 0.73
CA TYR A 401 -13.58 -11.78 -0.51
C TYR A 401 -12.96 -11.11 -1.73
N SER A 402 -12.90 -9.77 -1.79
CA SER A 402 -12.23 -9.06 -2.89
C SER A 402 -10.74 -9.43 -2.97
N GLU A 403 -10.04 -9.45 -1.85
CA GLU A 403 -8.62 -9.84 -1.78
C GLU A 403 -8.40 -11.30 -2.23
N ALA A 404 -9.26 -12.21 -1.76
CA ALA A 404 -9.21 -13.61 -2.20
C ALA A 404 -9.48 -13.75 -3.71
N GLY A 405 -10.38 -12.92 -4.25
CA GLY A 405 -10.67 -12.81 -5.68
C GLY A 405 -9.42 -12.47 -6.50
N GLU A 406 -8.69 -11.42 -6.12
CA GLU A 406 -7.45 -11.03 -6.80
C GLU A 406 -6.39 -12.14 -6.73
N GLN A 407 -6.22 -12.76 -5.57
CA GLN A 407 -5.25 -13.83 -5.38
C GLN A 407 -5.52 -15.04 -6.29
N VAL A 408 -6.77 -15.49 -6.40
CA VAL A 408 -7.09 -16.65 -7.25
C VAL A 408 -7.14 -16.27 -8.73
N LEU A 409 -7.49 -15.02 -9.06
CA LEU A 409 -7.40 -14.50 -10.43
C LEU A 409 -5.96 -14.50 -10.93
N GLY A 410 -5.01 -14.05 -10.12
CA GLY A 410 -3.58 -14.07 -10.45
C GLY A 410 -3.01 -15.49 -10.67
N ARG A 411 -3.69 -16.52 -10.15
CA ARG A 411 -3.34 -17.94 -10.36
C ARG A 411 -4.06 -18.57 -11.56
N GLY A 412 -4.77 -17.78 -12.36
CA GLY A 412 -5.52 -18.29 -13.52
C GLY A 412 -6.75 -19.11 -13.12
N MET A 413 -7.42 -18.76 -12.01
CA MET A 413 -8.66 -19.42 -11.57
C MET A 413 -9.87 -18.47 -11.71
N PRO A 414 -10.26 -18.06 -12.94
CA PRO A 414 -11.23 -16.99 -13.16
C PRO A 414 -12.63 -17.32 -12.63
N ILE A 415 -13.09 -18.57 -12.72
CA ILE A 415 -14.41 -18.97 -12.18
C ILE A 415 -14.47 -18.73 -10.67
N LYS A 416 -13.41 -19.12 -9.96
CA LYS A 416 -13.32 -18.96 -8.50
C LYS A 416 -13.21 -17.48 -8.14
N ALA A 417 -12.43 -16.70 -8.90
CA ALA A 417 -12.31 -15.25 -8.73
C ALA A 417 -13.67 -14.55 -8.87
N ARG A 418 -14.46 -14.89 -9.91
CA ARG A 418 -15.82 -14.33 -10.12
C ARG A 418 -16.69 -14.52 -8.89
N ARG A 419 -16.72 -15.73 -8.33
CA ARG A 419 -17.50 -16.03 -7.11
C ARG A 419 -17.09 -15.12 -5.96
N TYR A 420 -15.79 -14.89 -5.78
CA TYR A 420 -15.30 -14.02 -4.71
C TYR A 420 -15.61 -12.56 -4.90
N PHE A 421 -15.35 -11.99 -6.08
CA PHE A 421 -15.72 -10.61 -6.33
C PHE A 421 -17.23 -10.38 -6.22
N GLN A 422 -18.05 -11.32 -6.71
CA GLN A 422 -19.50 -11.24 -6.56
C GLN A 422 -19.92 -11.29 -5.08
N THR A 423 -19.35 -12.21 -4.30
CA THR A 423 -19.62 -12.29 -2.86
C THR A 423 -19.23 -10.99 -2.13
N ALA A 424 -18.10 -10.38 -2.49
CA ALA A 424 -17.67 -9.10 -1.96
C ALA A 424 -18.69 -7.99 -2.27
N ILE A 425 -19.13 -7.89 -3.53
CA ILE A 425 -20.10 -6.90 -4.00
C ILE A 425 -21.47 -7.07 -3.33
N ASP A 426 -21.95 -8.31 -3.26
CA ASP A 426 -23.25 -8.66 -2.65
C ASP A 426 -23.23 -8.40 -1.14
N SER A 427 -22.07 -8.54 -0.51
CA SER A 427 -21.84 -8.21 0.90
C SER A 427 -21.56 -6.71 1.13
N GLY A 428 -21.65 -5.87 0.09
CA GLY A 428 -21.54 -4.41 0.17
C GLY A 428 -20.16 -3.82 -0.13
N PHE A 429 -19.13 -4.63 -0.43
CA PHE A 429 -17.80 -4.13 -0.82
C PHE A 429 -17.76 -3.76 -2.30
N LYS A 430 -18.24 -2.55 -2.59
CA LYS A 430 -18.46 -2.05 -3.96
C LYS A 430 -17.36 -1.10 -4.41
N THR A 431 -16.10 -1.48 -4.23
CA THR A 431 -14.97 -0.64 -4.66
C THR A 431 -14.77 -0.74 -6.18
N PRO A 432 -14.25 0.32 -6.85
CA PRO A 432 -13.91 0.24 -8.27
C PRO A 432 -12.97 -0.93 -8.59
N MET A 433 -12.02 -1.23 -7.69
CA MET A 433 -11.09 -2.35 -7.87
C MET A 433 -11.79 -3.71 -7.81
N THR A 434 -12.78 -3.89 -6.94
CA THR A 434 -13.57 -5.12 -6.89
C THR A 434 -14.35 -5.34 -8.19
N TYR A 435 -14.95 -4.29 -8.75
CA TYR A 435 -15.62 -4.38 -10.05
C TYR A 435 -14.65 -4.62 -11.21
N TYR A 436 -13.49 -3.97 -11.19
CA TYR A 436 -12.44 -4.19 -12.17
C TYR A 436 -11.94 -5.64 -12.15
N GLY A 437 -11.67 -6.18 -10.96
CA GLY A 437 -11.29 -7.57 -10.75
C GLY A 437 -12.35 -8.54 -11.26
N LEU A 438 -13.64 -8.27 -11.00
CA LEU A 438 -14.75 -9.04 -11.56
C LEU A 438 -14.77 -8.99 -13.09
N GLY A 439 -14.61 -7.81 -13.68
CA GLY A 439 -14.53 -7.62 -15.13
C GLY A 439 -13.42 -8.46 -15.76
N ARG A 440 -12.21 -8.39 -15.23
CA ARG A 440 -11.07 -9.22 -15.67
C ARG A 440 -11.35 -10.71 -15.54
N ALA A 441 -11.96 -11.12 -14.43
CA ALA A 441 -12.32 -12.52 -14.22
C ALA A 441 -13.37 -13.00 -15.23
N LEU A 442 -14.29 -12.13 -15.65
CA LEU A 442 -15.30 -12.42 -16.69
C LEU A 442 -14.70 -12.52 -18.10
N GLU A 443 -13.70 -11.67 -18.41
CA GLU A 443 -13.01 -11.68 -19.72
C GLU A 443 -12.11 -12.91 -19.92
N GLN A 444 -11.49 -13.42 -18.86
CA GLN A 444 -10.71 -14.65 -18.94
C GLN A 444 -11.62 -15.84 -19.25
N LYS A 445 -11.43 -16.46 -20.42
CA LYS A 445 -12.10 -17.71 -20.79
C LYS A 445 -11.69 -18.80 -19.80
N ALA A 446 -12.69 -19.53 -19.31
CA ALA A 446 -12.52 -20.63 -18.36
C ALA A 446 -11.79 -21.83 -18.99
#